data_AF-A0A964ERB1-F1
#
_entry.id   AF-A0A964ERB1-F1
#
_cell.length_a   1.000
_cell.length_b   1.000
_cell.length_c   1.000
_cell.angle_alpha   90.00
_cell.angle_beta   90.00
_cell.angle_gamma   90.00
#
_symmetry.space_group_name_H-M   'P 1'
#
loop_
_entity.id
_entity.type
_entity.pdbx_description
1 polymer ?
#
loop_
_entity_poly.entity_id
_entity_poly.type
_entity_poly.pdbx_seq_one_letter_code
_entity_poly.pdbx_strand_id
1 'polypeptide(L)'
;MRSLPGRAGACYYRWRMRQLIAIATVSLLLILGATILWGWPGAWALIALGPGVLLGTVVTHLIDAWLHGARPRLIFTTLAGSFGTVMALFAMMVMASATSPPERQVSRSRTTQLSPDQLWTIAAPIEMWERWEALVREARAEAQTGATPAVGARYVATMLISGREVPATLVVTAWEPRRHARWQVEWPAGSAFDAMALDLSIEPTSAGTTATFTLSYAVPSVTARAIERWALRPTLDASAAESIDTLVRLATERSGGG
;
A
#
# COMPACT_ATOMS: atom_id res chain seq x y z
N MET A 1 -53.49 -15.56 22.70
CA MET A 1 -52.74 -16.76 23.13
C MET A 1 -51.90 -17.25 21.96
N ARG A 2 -50.56 -17.09 22.02
CA ARG A 2 -49.65 -17.69 21.03
C ARG A 2 -49.31 -19.10 21.52
N SER A 3 -49.64 -20.12 20.72
CA SER A 3 -49.29 -21.51 21.02
C SER A 3 -47.78 -21.66 21.18
N LEU A 4 -47.36 -22.28 22.28
CA LEU A 4 -45.96 -22.63 22.49
C LEU A 4 -45.50 -23.55 21.34
N PRO A 5 -44.28 -23.37 20.78
CA PRO A 5 -43.78 -24.23 19.73
C PRO A 5 -43.74 -25.68 20.23
N GLY A 6 -44.54 -26.53 19.61
CA GLY A 6 -44.62 -27.96 19.92
C GLY A 6 -43.28 -28.66 19.74
N ARG A 7 -43.13 -29.84 20.35
CA ARG A 7 -41.92 -30.69 20.40
C ARG A 7 -41.09 -30.78 19.11
N ALA A 8 -41.69 -30.57 17.94
CA ALA A 8 -41.00 -30.47 16.65
C ALA A 8 -39.93 -29.34 16.58
N GLY A 9 -40.19 -28.19 17.21
CA GLY A 9 -39.25 -27.05 17.20
C GLY A 9 -37.95 -27.32 17.97
N ALA A 10 -38.04 -28.07 19.07
CA ALA A 10 -36.88 -28.45 19.87
C ALA A 10 -35.96 -29.46 19.14
N CYS A 11 -36.55 -30.33 18.33
CA CYS A 11 -35.80 -31.32 17.54
C CYS A 11 -35.00 -30.64 16.40
N TYR A 12 -35.64 -29.70 15.69
CA TYR A 12 -35.00 -28.93 14.64
C TYR A 12 -33.83 -28.08 15.16
N TYR A 13 -34.00 -27.41 16.31
CA TYR A 13 -32.95 -26.58 16.91
C TYR A 13 -31.72 -27.41 17.31
N ARG A 14 -31.91 -28.58 17.94
CA ARG A 14 -30.81 -29.48 18.33
C ARG A 14 -30.04 -30.01 17.12
N TRP A 15 -30.73 -30.32 16.04
CA TRP A 15 -30.09 -30.78 14.80
C TRP A 15 -29.21 -29.69 14.17
N ARG A 16 -29.73 -28.46 14.08
CA ARG A 16 -28.99 -27.32 13.52
C ARG A 16 -27.76 -26.95 14.35
N MET A 17 -27.87 -27.01 15.68
CA MET A 17 -26.75 -26.75 16.59
C MET A 17 -25.63 -27.79 16.41
N ARG A 18 -25.98 -29.07 16.23
CA ARG A 18 -25.00 -30.14 15.96
C ARG A 18 -24.27 -29.94 14.64
N GLN A 19 -24.97 -29.49 13.58
CA GLN A 19 -24.32 -29.17 12.31
C GLN A 19 -23.32 -28.02 12.44
N LEU A 20 -23.68 -26.93 13.13
CA LEU A 20 -22.76 -25.79 13.32
C LEU A 20 -21.52 -26.20 14.13
N ILE A 21 -21.68 -27.00 15.18
CA ILE A 21 -20.57 -27.52 15.98
C ILE A 21 -19.67 -28.41 15.11
N ALA A 22 -20.25 -29.29 14.30
CA ALA A 22 -19.48 -30.17 13.41
C ALA A 22 -18.67 -29.36 12.38
N ILE A 23 -19.29 -28.36 11.74
CA ILE A 23 -18.60 -27.47 10.79
C ILE A 23 -17.45 -26.74 11.49
N ALA A 24 -17.72 -26.12 12.64
CA ALA A 24 -16.69 -25.40 13.40
C ALA A 24 -15.53 -26.31 13.82
N THR A 25 -15.82 -27.53 14.26
CA THR A 25 -14.81 -28.52 14.69
C THR A 25 -13.96 -28.97 13.51
N VAL A 26 -14.57 -29.30 12.37
CA VAL A 26 -13.84 -29.69 11.15
C VAL A 26 -12.97 -28.53 10.66
N SER A 27 -13.49 -27.30 10.64
CA SER A 27 -12.70 -26.12 10.30
C SER A 27 -11.51 -25.92 11.24
N LEU A 28 -11.71 -26.06 12.57
CA LEU A 28 -10.63 -25.92 13.56
C LEU A 28 -9.54 -26.99 13.40
N LEU A 29 -9.94 -28.24 13.16
CA LEU A 29 -9.01 -29.35 12.95
C LEU A 29 -8.24 -29.20 11.64
N LEU A 30 -8.89 -28.69 10.59
CA LEU A 30 -8.21 -28.33 9.35
C LEU A 30 -7.21 -27.18 9.58
N ILE A 31 -7.52 -26.21 10.46
CA ILE A 31 -6.59 -25.11 10.81
C ILE A 31 -5.35 -25.68 11.48
N LEU A 32 -5.53 -26.45 12.55
CA LEU A 32 -4.42 -27.08 13.25
C LEU A 32 -3.61 -27.99 12.32
N GLY A 33 -4.27 -28.84 11.54
CA GLY A 33 -3.59 -29.75 10.61
C GLY A 33 -2.80 -29.02 9.52
N ALA A 34 -3.38 -27.99 8.89
CA ALA A 34 -2.71 -27.22 7.85
C ALA A 34 -1.54 -26.39 8.41
N THR A 35 -1.72 -25.77 9.58
CA THR A 35 -0.65 -25.03 10.26
C THR A 35 0.50 -25.94 10.67
N ILE A 36 0.23 -27.15 11.14
CA ILE A 36 1.26 -28.14 11.50
C ILE A 36 2.00 -28.67 10.27
N LEU A 37 1.29 -28.99 9.19
CA LEU A 37 1.88 -29.62 8.00
C LEU A 37 2.65 -28.66 7.10
N TRP A 38 2.20 -27.40 6.99
CA TRP A 38 2.72 -26.44 6.00
C TRP A 38 3.28 -25.17 6.64
N GLY A 39 3.27 -25.06 7.97
CA GLY A 39 3.64 -23.84 8.69
C GLY A 39 2.64 -22.69 8.44
N TRP A 40 3.12 -21.45 8.53
CA TRP A 40 2.32 -20.24 8.30
C TRP A 40 1.54 -20.23 6.96
N PRO A 41 2.06 -20.78 5.84
CA PRO A 41 1.31 -21.00 4.59
C PRO A 41 -0.01 -21.79 4.75
N GLY A 42 -0.08 -22.77 5.66
CA GLY A 42 -1.29 -23.55 5.90
C GLY A 42 -2.41 -22.77 6.58
N ALA A 43 -2.07 -21.76 7.39
CA ALA A 43 -3.06 -20.83 7.97
C ALA A 43 -3.72 -19.95 6.89
N TRP A 44 -2.97 -19.60 5.82
CA TRP A 44 -3.48 -18.81 4.69
C TRP A 44 -4.50 -19.56 3.84
N ALA A 45 -4.28 -20.85 3.59
CA ALA A 45 -5.23 -21.70 2.86
C ALA A 45 -6.61 -21.70 3.54
N LEU A 46 -6.68 -21.59 4.88
CA LEU A 46 -7.93 -21.53 5.62
C LEU A 46 -8.53 -20.14 5.79
N ILE A 47 -7.72 -19.08 5.84
CA ILE A 47 -8.24 -17.70 5.67
C ILE A 47 -8.93 -17.55 4.31
N ALA A 48 -8.45 -18.25 3.27
CA ALA A 48 -9.12 -18.33 1.99
C ALA A 48 -10.37 -19.24 2.01
N LEU A 49 -10.40 -20.31 2.81
CA LEU A 49 -11.54 -21.24 2.90
C LEU A 49 -12.69 -20.74 3.78
N GLY A 50 -12.44 -20.00 4.87
CA GLY A 50 -13.49 -19.46 5.75
C GLY A 50 -14.55 -18.64 5.01
N PRO A 51 -14.15 -17.73 4.11
CA PRO A 51 -15.06 -17.02 3.21
C PRO A 51 -15.82 -17.94 2.27
N GLY A 52 -15.17 -18.98 1.74
CA GLY A 52 -15.78 -20.02 0.94
C GLY A 52 -16.84 -20.82 1.71
N VAL A 53 -16.62 -21.11 3.00
CA VAL A 53 -17.61 -21.75 3.87
C VAL A 53 -18.80 -20.83 4.10
N LEU A 54 -18.59 -19.54 4.36
CA LEU A 54 -19.68 -18.57 4.49
C LEU A 54 -20.49 -18.42 3.20
N LEU A 55 -19.83 -18.28 2.05
CA LEU A 55 -20.47 -18.31 0.73
C LEU A 55 -21.22 -19.62 0.49
N GLY A 56 -20.64 -20.75 0.89
CA GLY A 56 -21.29 -22.07 0.85
C GLY A 56 -22.58 -22.08 1.67
N THR A 57 -22.57 -21.58 2.91
CA THR A 57 -23.79 -21.50 3.74
C THR A 57 -24.87 -20.60 3.15
N VAL A 58 -24.49 -19.52 2.45
CA VAL A 58 -25.41 -18.65 1.70
C VAL A 58 -26.04 -19.41 0.54
N VAL A 59 -25.22 -20.09 -0.27
CA VAL A 59 -25.68 -20.90 -1.41
C VAL A 59 -26.61 -22.02 -0.94
N THR A 60 -26.23 -22.76 0.11
CA THR A 60 -27.10 -23.80 0.69
C THR A 60 -28.43 -23.21 1.15
N HIS A 61 -28.44 -22.03 1.77
CA HIS A 61 -29.66 -21.36 2.19
C HIS A 61 -30.56 -20.93 1.04
N LEU A 62 -29.99 -20.50 -0.07
CA LEU A 62 -30.73 -20.13 -1.29
C LEU A 62 -31.30 -21.36 -1.99
N ILE A 63 -30.53 -22.45 -2.07
CA ILE A 63 -30.98 -23.73 -2.62
C ILE A 63 -32.15 -24.28 -1.79
N ASP A 64 -32.05 -24.26 -0.46
CA ASP A 64 -33.12 -24.73 0.42
C ASP A 64 -34.40 -23.90 0.27
N ALA A 65 -34.27 -22.58 0.15
CA ALA A 65 -35.37 -21.67 -0.12
C ALA A 65 -36.05 -21.96 -1.46
N TRP A 66 -35.26 -22.24 -2.49
CA TRP A 66 -35.74 -22.57 -3.84
C TRP A 66 -36.45 -23.93 -3.90
N LEU A 67 -35.87 -24.97 -3.31
CA LEU A 67 -36.42 -26.34 -3.34
C LEU A 67 -37.66 -26.51 -2.44
N HIS A 68 -37.68 -25.86 -1.28
CA HIS A 68 -38.70 -26.11 -0.25
C HIS A 68 -39.69 -24.95 -0.08
N GLY A 69 -39.65 -23.92 -0.93
CA GLY A 69 -40.54 -22.75 -0.87
C GLY A 69 -40.38 -21.89 0.38
N ALA A 70 -39.28 -22.03 1.11
CA ALA A 70 -39.01 -21.24 2.30
C ALA A 70 -38.61 -19.81 1.92
N ARG A 71 -39.04 -18.80 2.70
CA ARG A 71 -38.60 -17.42 2.47
C ARG A 71 -37.12 -17.27 2.86
N PRO A 72 -36.24 -16.83 1.94
CA PRO A 72 -34.84 -16.62 2.27
C PRO A 72 -34.72 -15.50 3.31
N ARG A 73 -33.84 -15.71 4.29
CA ARG A 73 -33.51 -14.68 5.28
C ARG A 73 -32.53 -13.70 4.65
N LEU A 74 -33.05 -12.79 3.83
CA LEU A 74 -32.29 -11.79 3.05
C LEU A 74 -31.14 -11.15 3.83
N ILE A 75 -31.38 -10.71 5.07
CA ILE A 75 -30.34 -10.09 5.90
C ILE A 75 -29.12 -11.01 6.12
N PHE A 76 -29.35 -12.30 6.39
CA PHE A 76 -28.28 -13.26 6.60
C PHE A 76 -27.53 -13.59 5.31
N THR A 77 -28.24 -13.76 4.20
CA THR A 77 -27.61 -14.04 2.90
C THR A 77 -26.80 -12.84 2.41
N THR A 78 -27.30 -11.61 2.57
CA THR A 78 -26.57 -10.40 2.18
C THR A 78 -25.36 -10.14 3.07
N LEU A 79 -25.47 -10.28 4.39
CA LEU A 79 -24.34 -10.14 5.32
C LEU A 79 -23.26 -11.20 5.10
N ALA A 80 -23.63 -12.48 5.03
CA ALA A 80 -22.65 -13.55 4.84
C ALA A 80 -22.02 -13.52 3.43
N GLY A 81 -22.78 -13.15 2.41
CA GLY A 81 -22.28 -12.99 1.04
C GLY A 81 -21.30 -11.82 0.91
N SER A 82 -21.66 -10.65 1.43
CA SER A 82 -20.77 -9.47 1.44
C SER A 82 -19.50 -9.71 2.25
N PHE A 83 -19.64 -10.22 3.48
CA PHE A 83 -18.49 -10.51 4.35
C PHE A 83 -17.58 -11.58 3.73
N GLY A 84 -18.16 -12.66 3.19
CA GLY A 84 -17.40 -13.70 2.48
C GLY A 84 -16.65 -13.12 1.27
N THR A 85 -17.30 -12.30 0.45
CA THR A 85 -16.65 -11.69 -0.72
C THR A 85 -15.48 -10.79 -0.31
N VAL A 86 -15.69 -9.91 0.68
CA VAL A 86 -14.63 -9.00 1.19
C VAL A 86 -13.44 -9.78 1.75
N MET A 87 -13.70 -10.82 2.55
CA MET A 87 -12.65 -11.63 3.13
C MET A 87 -11.89 -12.45 2.07
N ALA A 88 -12.57 -12.96 1.04
CA ALA A 88 -11.92 -13.67 -0.07
C ALA A 88 -10.99 -12.73 -0.86
N LEU A 89 -11.45 -11.50 -1.17
CA LEU A 89 -10.63 -10.48 -1.82
C LEU A 89 -9.40 -10.14 -0.97
N PHE A 90 -9.57 -9.94 0.34
CA PHE A 90 -8.47 -9.68 1.26
C PHE A 90 -7.48 -10.85 1.29
N ALA A 91 -7.95 -12.10 1.39
CA ALA A 91 -7.08 -13.28 1.37
C ALA A 91 -6.25 -13.36 0.08
N MET A 92 -6.88 -13.14 -1.08
CA MET A 92 -6.19 -13.10 -2.37
C MET A 92 -5.13 -11.99 -2.43
N MET A 93 -5.45 -10.80 -1.92
CA MET A 93 -4.47 -9.70 -1.85
C MET A 93 -3.27 -10.05 -0.98
N VAL A 94 -3.49 -10.69 0.17
CA VAL A 94 -2.39 -11.06 1.06
C VAL A 94 -1.54 -12.18 0.45
N MET A 95 -2.14 -13.18 -0.20
CA MET A 95 -1.40 -14.20 -0.94
C MET A 95 -0.55 -13.59 -2.07
N ALA A 96 -1.11 -12.68 -2.85
CA ALA A 96 -0.36 -11.96 -3.89
C ALA A 96 0.75 -11.04 -3.30
N SER A 97 0.60 -10.63 -2.05
CA SER A 97 1.59 -9.81 -1.33
C SER A 97 2.68 -10.67 -0.68
N ALA A 98 2.40 -11.94 -0.38
CA ALA A 98 3.38 -12.88 0.16
C ALA A 98 4.47 -13.22 -0.84
N THR A 99 4.13 -13.31 -2.13
CA THR A 99 5.09 -13.56 -3.22
C THR A 99 5.81 -12.30 -3.70
N SER A 100 5.39 -11.13 -3.24
CA SER A 100 6.04 -9.87 -3.57
C SER A 100 7.27 -9.62 -2.70
N PRO A 101 8.38 -9.12 -3.27
CA PRO A 101 9.51 -8.68 -2.47
C PRO A 101 9.10 -7.55 -1.50
N PRO A 102 9.76 -7.46 -0.33
CA PRO A 102 9.52 -6.40 0.64
C PRO A 102 9.95 -5.03 0.11
N GLU A 103 10.94 -4.97 -0.77
CA GLU A 103 11.36 -3.75 -1.44
C GLU A 103 10.33 -3.33 -2.48
N ARG A 104 9.90 -2.08 -2.40
CA ARG A 104 8.96 -1.44 -3.31
C ARG A 104 9.62 -0.24 -3.95
N GLN A 105 9.19 0.04 -5.18
CA GLN A 105 9.55 1.26 -5.86
C GLN A 105 8.39 1.80 -6.68
N VAL A 106 8.34 3.12 -6.79
CA VAL A 106 7.47 3.86 -7.68
C VAL A 106 8.34 4.85 -8.45
N SER A 107 8.24 4.81 -9.78
CA SER A 107 9.09 5.61 -10.67
C SER A 107 8.22 6.37 -11.66
N ARG A 108 8.55 7.64 -11.89
CA ARG A 108 7.92 8.52 -12.86
C ARG A 108 8.97 9.25 -13.66
N SER A 109 8.79 9.29 -14.97
CA SER A 109 9.74 9.89 -15.91
C SER A 109 9.04 10.87 -16.83
N ARG A 110 9.68 11.99 -17.15
CA ARG A 110 9.20 12.97 -18.12
C ARG A 110 10.33 13.43 -19.02
N THR A 111 10.09 13.39 -20.33
CA THR A 111 10.98 13.94 -21.35
C THR A 111 10.57 15.37 -21.69
N THR A 112 11.55 16.28 -21.78
CA THR A 112 11.36 17.70 -22.05
C THR A 112 12.46 18.23 -22.98
N GLN A 113 12.22 19.38 -23.63
CA GLN A 113 13.23 20.06 -24.47
C GLN A 113 14.25 20.86 -23.66
N LEU A 114 14.08 20.97 -22.34
CA LEU A 114 15.02 21.64 -21.45
C LEU A 114 16.37 20.91 -21.40
N SER A 115 17.45 21.65 -21.20
CA SER A 115 18.77 21.07 -20.96
C SER A 115 18.87 20.49 -19.54
N PRO A 116 19.81 19.55 -19.27
CA PRO A 116 20.05 19.07 -17.91
C PRO A 116 20.37 20.19 -16.92
N ASP A 117 21.08 21.23 -17.36
CA ASP A 117 21.45 22.38 -16.53
C ASP A 117 20.21 23.19 -16.07
N GLN A 118 19.21 23.35 -16.96
CA GLN A 118 17.97 24.06 -16.62
C GLN A 118 17.15 23.31 -15.56
N LEU A 119 17.03 21.99 -15.69
CA LEU A 119 16.36 21.16 -14.69
C LEU A 119 17.13 21.15 -13.37
N TRP A 120 18.46 21.01 -13.43
CA TRP A 120 19.31 20.96 -12.23
C TRP A 120 19.27 22.25 -11.43
N THR A 121 19.13 23.40 -12.08
CA THR A 121 19.02 24.71 -11.41
C THR A 121 17.76 24.81 -10.53
N ILE A 122 16.73 24.01 -10.80
CA ILE A 122 15.54 23.87 -9.95
C ILE A 122 15.70 22.72 -8.95
N ALA A 123 16.23 21.58 -9.40
CA ALA A 123 16.32 20.38 -8.55
C ALA A 123 17.34 20.50 -7.40
N ALA A 124 18.47 21.15 -7.65
CA ALA A 124 19.61 21.13 -6.74
C ALA A 124 19.48 22.00 -5.48
N PRO A 125 18.97 23.25 -5.55
CA PRO A 125 18.86 24.10 -4.37
C PRO A 125 17.83 23.56 -3.38
N ILE A 126 18.21 23.49 -2.11
CA ILE A 126 17.34 22.96 -1.04
C ILE A 126 16.03 23.76 -0.91
N GLU A 127 16.10 25.08 -1.09
CA GLU A 127 14.96 26.00 -0.99
C GLU A 127 13.91 25.71 -2.08
N MET A 128 14.30 25.01 -3.13
CA MET A 128 13.40 24.59 -4.20
C MET A 128 12.75 23.22 -3.92
N TRP A 129 13.29 22.41 -3.02
CA TRP A 129 12.75 21.07 -2.74
C TRP A 129 11.30 21.13 -2.27
N GLU A 130 10.97 22.09 -1.40
CA GLU A 130 9.59 22.35 -0.93
C GLU A 130 8.62 22.75 -2.07
N ARG A 131 9.17 23.21 -3.20
CA ARG A 131 8.38 23.70 -4.33
C ARG A 131 8.15 22.65 -5.40
N TRP A 132 9.09 21.72 -5.57
CA TRP A 132 9.01 20.73 -6.65
C TRP A 132 8.85 19.30 -6.15
N GLU A 133 9.31 18.95 -4.95
CA GLU A 133 9.14 17.60 -4.41
C GLU A 133 7.86 17.56 -3.55
N ALA A 134 6.89 16.75 -3.97
CA ALA A 134 5.53 16.75 -3.42
C ALA A 134 5.41 16.14 -2.00
N LEU A 135 6.36 15.31 -1.60
CA LEU A 135 6.48 14.75 -0.26
C LEU A 135 7.24 15.68 0.69
N VAL A 136 7.99 16.68 0.24
CA VAL A 136 8.75 17.60 1.10
C VAL A 136 7.93 18.86 1.35
N ARG A 137 7.50 19.07 2.60
CA ARG A 137 6.79 20.29 2.99
C ARG A 137 7.74 21.39 3.46
N GLU A 138 8.76 21.01 4.20
CA GLU A 138 9.80 21.92 4.71
C GLU A 138 11.14 21.18 4.66
N ALA A 139 12.21 21.86 4.25
CA ALA A 139 13.57 21.32 4.27
C ALA A 139 14.60 22.39 4.60
N ARG A 140 15.47 22.09 5.58
CA ARG A 140 16.56 23.00 5.97
C ARG A 140 17.85 22.23 6.24
N ALA A 141 18.97 22.85 5.89
CA ALA A 141 20.30 22.35 6.22
C ALA A 141 20.47 22.23 7.74
N GLU A 142 21.06 21.11 8.19
CA GLU A 142 21.62 21.08 9.55
C GLU A 142 22.74 22.12 9.65
N ALA A 143 22.97 22.69 10.84
CA ALA A 143 23.86 23.84 11.05
C ALA A 143 25.33 23.63 10.60
N GLN A 144 25.72 22.38 10.33
CA GLN A 144 27.07 22.01 9.87
C GLN A 144 27.10 21.59 8.40
N THR A 145 25.96 21.53 7.73
CA THR A 145 25.85 21.18 6.31
C THR A 145 26.18 22.42 5.48
N GLY A 146 27.19 22.33 4.61
CA GLY A 146 27.56 23.42 3.70
C GLY A 146 26.40 23.84 2.78
N ALA A 147 26.49 25.04 2.19
CA ALA A 147 25.45 25.58 1.33
C ALA A 147 25.21 24.77 0.04
N THR A 148 26.17 23.94 -0.38
CA THR A 148 26.06 23.07 -1.54
C THR A 148 25.83 21.63 -1.09
N PRO A 149 24.81 20.93 -1.62
CA PRO A 149 24.61 19.53 -1.30
C PRO A 149 25.81 18.69 -1.74
N ALA A 150 26.23 17.78 -0.87
CA ALA A 150 27.32 16.85 -1.09
C ALA A 150 26.97 15.51 -0.42
N VAL A 151 27.61 14.42 -0.84
CA VAL A 151 27.40 13.11 -0.21
C VAL A 151 27.71 13.20 1.29
N GLY A 152 26.81 12.67 2.12
CA GLY A 152 26.85 12.75 3.58
C GLY A 152 26.18 14.00 4.17
N ALA A 153 25.80 14.99 3.34
CA ALA A 153 25.04 16.15 3.79
C ALA A 153 23.69 15.72 4.36
N ARG A 154 23.29 16.37 5.47
CA ARG A 154 22.07 16.07 6.22
C ARG A 154 21.15 17.30 6.25
N TYR A 155 19.88 17.03 6.03
CA TYR A 155 18.82 18.04 5.96
C TYR A 155 17.65 17.61 6.83
N VAL A 156 17.26 18.46 7.77
CA VAL A 156 16.04 18.24 8.55
C VAL A 156 14.86 18.61 7.67
N ALA A 157 13.90 17.70 7.52
CA ALA A 157 12.75 17.89 6.68
C ALA A 157 11.45 17.48 7.39
N THR A 158 10.35 18.07 6.95
CA THR A 158 8.99 17.62 7.27
C THR A 158 8.41 16.99 6.02
N MET A 159 8.17 15.68 6.04
CA MET A 159 7.61 14.96 4.91
C MET A 159 6.08 14.83 5.01
N LEU A 160 5.39 14.89 3.89
CA LEU A 160 3.95 14.71 3.78
C LEU A 160 3.62 13.30 3.24
N ILE A 161 3.35 12.35 4.13
CA ILE A 161 3.00 10.98 3.76
C ILE A 161 1.52 10.73 4.02
N SER A 162 0.74 10.45 2.97
CA SER A 162 -0.71 10.24 3.06
C SER A 162 -1.45 11.37 3.81
N GLY A 163 -1.03 12.61 3.56
CA GLY A 163 -1.61 13.82 4.17
C GLY A 163 -1.19 14.08 5.62
N ARG A 164 -0.23 13.31 6.16
CA ARG A 164 0.33 13.53 7.50
C ARG A 164 1.74 14.07 7.41
N GLU A 165 2.03 15.05 8.26
CA GLU A 165 3.38 15.55 8.46
C GLU A 165 4.16 14.57 9.34
N VAL A 166 5.30 14.12 8.82
CA VAL A 166 6.21 13.20 9.49
C VAL A 166 7.59 13.85 9.47
N PRO A 167 8.17 14.18 10.64
CA PRO A 167 9.53 14.71 10.68
C PRO A 167 10.50 13.62 10.17
N ALA A 168 11.51 14.04 9.43
CA ALA A 168 12.51 13.16 8.83
C ALA A 168 13.86 13.87 8.69
N THR A 169 14.91 13.11 8.46
CA THR A 169 16.21 13.64 8.01
C THR A 169 16.53 13.06 6.63
N LEU A 170 16.78 13.94 5.66
CA LEU A 170 17.24 13.55 4.34
C LEU A 170 18.76 13.54 4.32
N VAL A 171 19.36 12.40 3.99
CA VAL A 171 20.80 12.21 3.90
C VAL A 171 21.18 11.98 2.45
N VAL A 172 22.02 12.85 1.90
CA VAL A 172 22.50 12.71 0.52
C VAL A 172 23.43 11.52 0.43
N THR A 173 23.06 10.52 -0.36
CA THR A 173 23.85 9.28 -0.55
C THR A 173 24.53 9.23 -1.92
N ALA A 174 24.01 9.94 -2.90
CA ALA A 174 24.65 10.15 -4.20
C ALA A 174 24.41 11.60 -4.67
N TRP A 175 25.43 12.20 -5.28
CA TRP A 175 25.37 13.55 -5.81
C TRP A 175 26.30 13.72 -7.01
N GLU A 176 25.73 13.64 -8.20
CA GLU A 176 26.40 13.91 -9.48
C GLU A 176 25.73 15.11 -10.13
N PRO A 177 26.36 16.30 -10.08
CA PRO A 177 25.78 17.52 -10.63
C PRO A 177 25.25 17.33 -12.05
N ARG A 178 24.00 17.77 -12.26
CA ARG A 178 23.26 17.74 -13.55
C ARG A 178 22.88 16.34 -14.03
N ARG A 179 23.08 15.30 -13.21
CA ARG A 179 22.85 13.90 -13.61
C ARG A 179 22.06 13.11 -12.58
N HIS A 180 22.47 13.13 -11.32
CA HIS A 180 21.92 12.22 -10.34
C HIS A 180 21.98 12.80 -8.92
N ALA A 181 20.89 12.64 -8.18
CA ALA A 181 20.85 12.91 -6.76
C ALA A 181 20.04 11.81 -6.07
N ARG A 182 20.54 11.32 -4.94
CA ARG A 182 19.85 10.33 -4.12
C ARG A 182 19.86 10.73 -2.66
N TRP A 183 18.68 10.67 -2.03
CA TRP A 183 18.49 10.96 -0.62
C TRP A 183 17.96 9.73 0.08
N GLN A 184 18.65 9.29 1.13
CA GLN A 184 18.11 8.35 2.09
C GLN A 184 17.28 9.12 3.11
N VAL A 185 16.07 8.64 3.39
CA VAL A 185 15.20 9.20 4.43
C VAL A 185 15.43 8.44 5.72
N GLU A 186 15.87 9.15 6.75
CA GLU A 186 15.95 8.66 8.13
C GLU A 186 14.72 9.13 8.90
N TRP A 187 13.99 8.17 9.45
CA TRP A 187 12.78 8.44 10.23
C TRP A 187 13.08 8.46 11.73
N PRO A 188 12.28 9.18 12.52
CA PRO A 188 12.31 9.08 13.98
C PRO A 188 12.03 7.64 14.44
N ALA A 189 12.60 7.28 15.60
CA ALA A 189 12.34 6.00 16.22
C ALA A 189 10.82 5.78 16.42
N GLY A 190 10.33 4.61 16.01
CA GLY A 190 8.90 4.26 16.08
C GLY A 190 8.06 4.70 14.88
N SER A 191 8.66 5.30 13.85
CA SER A 191 7.97 5.52 12.57
C SER A 191 7.57 4.18 11.92
N ALA A 192 6.43 4.19 11.23
CA ALA A 192 5.95 3.02 10.48
C ALA A 192 6.67 2.83 9.13
N PHE A 193 7.49 3.80 8.73
CA PHE A 193 8.24 3.77 7.47
C PHE A 193 9.69 3.38 7.73
N ASP A 194 10.23 2.53 6.86
CA ASP A 194 11.60 2.08 6.93
C ASP A 194 12.25 2.10 5.53
N ALA A 195 13.55 2.34 5.50
CA ALA A 195 14.40 2.31 4.31
C ALA A 195 13.85 3.10 3.10
N MET A 196 13.20 4.25 3.31
CA MET A 196 12.74 5.09 2.19
C MET A 196 13.92 5.85 1.58
N ALA A 197 14.02 5.87 0.25
CA ALA A 197 14.97 6.71 -0.47
C ALA A 197 14.31 7.36 -1.69
N LEU A 198 14.66 8.62 -1.91
CA LEU A 198 14.27 9.45 -3.05
C LEU A 198 15.45 9.48 -4.03
N ASP A 199 15.18 9.31 -5.31
CA ASP A 199 16.21 9.24 -6.35
C ASP A 199 15.76 10.06 -7.57
N LEU A 200 16.59 11.01 -8.00
CA LEU A 200 16.37 11.81 -9.19
C LEU A 200 17.51 11.57 -10.17
N SER A 201 17.18 11.07 -11.37
CA SER A 201 18.11 11.01 -12.50
C SER A 201 17.70 11.97 -13.61
N ILE A 202 18.68 12.57 -14.27
CA ILE A 202 18.52 13.50 -15.38
C ILE A 202 19.48 13.07 -16.49
N GLU A 203 18.92 12.61 -17.61
CA GLU A 203 19.68 12.03 -18.71
C GLU A 203 19.39 12.77 -20.01
N PRO A 204 20.40 13.29 -20.71
CA PRO A 204 20.21 13.80 -22.06
C PRO A 204 19.86 12.64 -23.01
N THR A 205 18.90 12.87 -23.88
CA THR A 205 18.44 11.93 -24.91
C THR A 205 18.39 12.62 -26.27
N SER A 206 18.16 11.86 -27.34
CA SER A 206 17.98 12.45 -28.69
C SER A 206 16.75 13.35 -28.82
N ALA A 207 15.77 13.22 -27.92
CA ALA A 207 14.53 13.99 -27.91
C ALA A 207 14.55 15.17 -26.91
N GLY A 208 15.67 15.42 -26.23
CA GLY A 208 15.81 16.46 -25.20
C GLY A 208 16.44 15.89 -23.93
N THR A 209 15.83 16.10 -22.77
CA THR A 209 16.29 15.55 -21.48
C THR A 209 15.17 14.77 -20.82
N THR A 210 15.47 13.58 -20.32
CA THR A 210 14.55 12.77 -19.52
C THR A 210 14.93 12.91 -18.06
N ALA A 211 14.00 13.39 -17.25
CA ALA A 211 14.13 13.37 -15.80
C ALA A 211 13.28 12.23 -15.24
N THR A 212 13.86 11.42 -14.36
CA THR A 212 13.19 10.29 -13.70
C THR A 212 13.29 10.47 -12.20
N PHE A 213 12.14 10.45 -11.53
CA PHE A 213 12.04 10.48 -10.08
C PHE A 213 11.54 9.14 -9.57
N THR A 214 12.31 8.52 -8.66
CA THR A 214 12.04 7.21 -8.08
C THR A 214 11.96 7.31 -6.57
N LEU A 215 10.86 6.80 -6.03
CA LEU A 215 10.65 6.56 -4.61
C LEU A 215 10.87 5.07 -4.35
N SER A 216 11.84 4.72 -3.51
CA SER A 216 12.07 3.35 -3.05
C SER A 216 11.81 3.26 -1.55
N TYR A 217 11.24 2.15 -1.08
CA TYR A 217 10.91 1.95 0.34
C TYR A 217 10.73 0.46 0.65
N ALA A 218 10.83 0.08 1.92
CA ALA A 218 10.61 -1.29 2.36
C ALA A 218 9.26 -1.46 3.06
N VAL A 219 8.58 -2.56 2.77
CA VAL A 219 7.36 -2.99 3.46
C VAL A 219 7.52 -4.45 3.89
N PRO A 220 8.20 -4.72 5.03
CA PRO A 220 8.58 -6.08 5.43
C PRO A 220 7.37 -6.98 5.74
N SER A 221 6.31 -6.41 6.30
CA SER A 221 5.10 -7.15 6.67
C SER A 221 4.23 -7.49 5.45
N VAL A 222 3.83 -8.76 5.32
CA VAL A 222 2.96 -9.22 4.23
C VAL A 222 1.59 -8.51 4.26
N THR A 223 1.02 -8.33 5.45
CA THR A 223 -0.26 -7.64 5.61
C THR A 223 -0.11 -6.15 5.32
N ALA A 224 1.00 -5.54 5.71
CA ALA A 224 1.31 -4.17 5.36
C ALA A 224 1.49 -4.00 3.84
N ARG A 225 2.08 -4.96 3.11
CA ARG A 225 2.16 -4.95 1.64
C ARG A 225 0.79 -4.98 0.97
N ALA A 226 -0.15 -5.75 1.52
CA ALA A 226 -1.52 -5.79 1.00
C ALA A 226 -2.22 -4.44 1.19
N ILE A 227 -2.06 -3.82 2.36
CA ILE A 227 -2.61 -2.48 2.67
C ILE A 227 -1.92 -1.40 1.83
N GLU A 228 -0.59 -1.43 1.73
CA GLU A 228 0.22 -0.50 0.97
C GLU A 228 -0.24 -0.41 -0.48
N ARG A 229 -0.41 -1.56 -1.14
CA ARG A 229 -0.85 -1.63 -2.55
C ARG A 229 -2.15 -0.85 -2.80
N TRP A 230 -3.07 -0.80 -1.84
CA TRP A 230 -4.35 -0.13 -1.99
C TRP A 230 -4.37 1.30 -1.44
N ALA A 231 -3.75 1.53 -0.28
CA ALA A 231 -3.88 2.79 0.45
C ALA A 231 -2.71 3.75 0.24
N LEU A 232 -1.47 3.23 0.14
CA LEU A 232 -0.26 4.06 0.15
C LEU A 232 0.32 4.24 -1.26
N ARG A 233 0.37 3.15 -2.05
CA ARG A 233 0.97 3.15 -3.38
C ARG A 233 0.37 4.21 -4.30
N PRO A 234 -0.98 4.36 -4.42
CA PRO A 234 -1.54 5.36 -5.32
C PRO A 234 -1.14 6.78 -4.91
N THR A 235 -1.02 7.05 -3.60
CA THR A 235 -0.57 8.36 -3.11
C THR A 235 0.89 8.60 -3.45
N LEU A 236 1.80 7.64 -3.19
CA LEU A 236 3.22 7.78 -3.54
C LEU A 236 3.43 7.93 -5.05
N ASP A 237 2.61 7.24 -5.83
CA ASP A 237 2.59 7.32 -7.29
C ASP A 237 2.14 8.68 -7.81
N ALA A 238 1.08 9.24 -7.22
CA ALA A 238 0.65 10.59 -7.49
C ALA A 238 1.71 11.62 -7.09
N SER A 239 2.33 11.47 -5.91
CA SER A 239 3.40 12.36 -5.44
C SER A 239 4.64 12.32 -6.34
N ALA A 240 5.05 11.13 -6.82
CA ALA A 240 6.16 11.02 -7.76
C ALA A 240 5.85 11.70 -9.11
N ALA A 241 4.59 11.58 -9.58
CA ALA A 241 4.15 12.22 -10.82
C ALA A 241 4.09 13.75 -10.66
N GLU A 242 3.49 14.23 -9.57
CA GLU A 242 3.43 15.66 -9.24
C GLU A 242 4.83 16.25 -9.09
N SER A 243 5.77 15.51 -8.50
CA SER A 243 7.14 15.98 -8.31
C SER A 243 7.84 16.22 -9.64
N ILE A 244 7.77 15.26 -10.56
CA ILE A 244 8.43 15.39 -11.86
C ILE A 244 7.75 16.43 -12.75
N ASP A 245 6.42 16.52 -12.69
CA ASP A 245 5.66 17.49 -13.46
C ASP A 245 5.92 18.92 -12.98
N THR A 246 5.99 19.11 -11.66
CA THR A 246 6.28 20.42 -11.06
C THR A 246 7.72 20.84 -11.31
N LEU A 247 8.70 19.94 -11.21
CA LEU A 247 10.09 20.21 -11.56
C LEU A 247 10.22 20.73 -13.00
N VAL A 248 9.63 20.01 -13.97
CA VAL A 248 9.66 20.41 -15.38
C VAL A 248 8.93 21.74 -15.61
N ARG A 249 7.78 21.94 -14.98
CA ARG A 249 7.02 23.19 -15.08
C ARG A 249 7.82 24.39 -14.57
N LEU A 250 8.38 24.30 -13.36
CA LEU A 250 9.19 25.38 -12.78
C LEU A 250 10.44 25.69 -13.61
N ALA A 251 11.09 24.66 -14.15
CA ALA A 251 12.25 24.85 -15.03
C ALA A 251 11.87 25.51 -16.37
N THR A 252 10.68 25.20 -16.90
CA THR A 252 10.13 25.83 -18.10
C THR A 252 9.81 27.29 -17.86
N GLU A 253 9.09 27.61 -16.77
CA GLU A 253 8.75 28.97 -16.37
C GLU A 253 10.00 29.85 -16.21
N ARG A 254 11.05 29.31 -15.56
CA ARG A 254 12.32 30.02 -15.38
C ARG A 254 13.09 30.25 -16.67
N SER A 255 12.93 29.37 -17.66
CA SER A 255 13.63 29.46 -18.95
C SER A 255 12.93 30.37 -19.95
N GLY A 256 11.60 30.53 -19.85
CA GLY A 256 10.81 31.38 -20.75
C GLY A 256 10.63 32.83 -20.27
N GLY A 257 10.92 33.12 -19.01
CA GLY A 257 10.81 34.46 -18.41
C GLY A 257 12.12 35.26 -18.35
N GLY A 258 13.13 34.87 -19.13
CA GLY A 258 14.45 35.51 -19.20
C GLY A 258 14.63 36.40 -20.42
#